data_AF-A0A4S4D2Q0-F1
#
_entry.id   AF-A0A4S4D2Q0-F1
#
_cell.length_a   1.000
_cell.length_b   1.000
_cell.length_c   1.000
_cell.angle_alpha   90.00
_cell.angle_beta   90.00
_cell.angle_gamma   90.00
#
_symmetry.space_group_name_H-M   'P 1'
#
loop_
_entity.id
_entity.type
_entity.pdbx_description
1 polymer ?
#
loop_
_entity_poly.entity_id
_entity_poly.type
_entity_poly.pdbx_seq_one_letter_code
_entity_poly.pdbx_strand_id
1 'polypeptide(L)'
;MEGEMSNYMKVWFEVLVSMCYCYLVTKIVPKGTIRLISFHPVVCLFLVLPLNLTSIHFGLTTAFFITWLANFKLLLLAFGVGPLSDPSLSLGQFFVVACLPIKIQQNRPTKPPPSLVKPLKNNHNLEKPLNGLRNGSPSPKTSKSGLKSPLNYATKALFSAFFLYLNNYYKEYLHPKLFQFCFVLYVYMGLEILLAVVATMAQVVLGSNVEAQFDEPYLSSSLRDFWGRRWNLMSSDILRLTIYNPLCSLATPVLGHKWAYILAIIGTFLVSGLMHELMFYYVGMRHTWGHTLFFLLQGLCLIVESSLKKFIGAWPLRRQISGPLIFGFVIITYIWLVMPNLLMFDVDVRANKEYEAVVTFFKDRWPPPILYSKHQLTCSGTTISTAKWHHREEQFEELLNHADQALAEEVESLEGQEENGIRFSHFCGRNVELQWKNLGLGGGLIVKHVTKPLSADKALVRSLVRLWEEGLLLMRCSIFFAVISWVCLLVWYGKAKAKTFVEAKLLPSVCSVLGEYIQRELDFGKVRRISPLSITLESCSIGPHNEEFSCGEVPTVKLQVLPFASLKRGKIVIDAVLSNPSFVSCAKEELYLVKNTFY
;
A
#
# COMPACT_ATOMS: atom_id res chain seq x y z
N MET A 1 -25.19 2.80 18.07
CA MET A 1 -24.43 3.96 17.55
C MET A 1 -23.65 4.69 18.64
N GLU A 2 -24.26 5.10 19.76
CA GLU A 2 -23.57 5.89 20.80
C GLU A 2 -22.31 5.21 21.38
N GLY A 3 -22.39 3.93 21.76
CA GLY A 3 -21.24 3.19 22.27
C GLY A 3 -20.09 3.09 21.26
N GLU A 4 -20.41 2.91 19.97
CA GLU A 4 -19.42 2.86 18.89
C GLU A 4 -18.74 4.22 18.68
N MET A 5 -19.51 5.32 18.73
CA MET A 5 -18.95 6.68 18.67
C MET A 5 -18.01 6.96 19.85
N SER A 6 -18.35 6.49 21.05
CA SER A 6 -17.46 6.59 22.21
C SER A 6 -16.14 5.83 21.99
N ASN A 7 -16.21 4.60 21.47
CA ASN A 7 -15.02 3.81 21.14
C ASN A 7 -14.16 4.48 20.06
N TYR A 8 -14.80 5.02 19.02
CA TYR A 8 -14.12 5.77 17.97
C TYR A 8 -13.35 6.98 18.53
N MET A 9 -13.98 7.77 19.41
CA MET A 9 -13.32 8.90 20.05
C MET A 9 -12.12 8.47 20.91
N LYS A 10 -12.24 7.38 21.67
CA LYS A 10 -11.13 6.83 22.46
C LYS A 10 -9.96 6.39 21.57
N VAL A 11 -10.25 5.65 20.50
CA VAL A 11 -9.25 5.20 19.52
C VAL A 11 -8.50 6.40 18.92
N TRP A 12 -9.22 7.42 18.45
CA TRP A 12 -8.57 8.59 17.84
C TRP A 12 -7.83 9.48 18.85
N PHE A 13 -8.25 9.48 20.12
CA PHE A 13 -7.49 10.10 21.20
C PHE A 13 -6.15 9.38 21.42
N GLU A 14 -6.14 8.05 21.46
CA GLU A 14 -4.90 7.26 21.56
C GLU A 14 -3.97 7.47 20.36
N VAL A 15 -4.52 7.60 19.15
CA VAL A 15 -3.76 7.98 17.95
C VAL A 15 -3.11 9.34 18.13
N LEU A 16 -3.85 10.34 18.62
CA LEU A 16 -3.33 11.70 18.85
C LEU A 16 -2.16 11.70 19.84
N VAL A 17 -2.33 11.04 20.99
CA VAL A 17 -1.26 10.93 22.01
C VAL A 17 -0.02 10.24 21.43
N SER A 18 -0.22 9.16 20.68
CA SER A 18 0.86 8.41 20.02
C SER A 18 1.61 9.25 18.99
N MET A 19 0.90 10.07 18.21
CA MET A 19 1.51 10.99 17.25
C MET A 19 2.30 12.10 17.92
N CYS A 20 1.82 12.64 19.04
CA CYS A 20 2.57 13.59 19.86
C CYS A 20 3.87 12.97 20.37
N TYR A 21 3.82 11.74 20.88
CA TYR A 21 5.01 10.99 21.29
C TYR A 21 6.00 10.81 20.13
N CYS A 22 5.54 10.32 18.98
CA CYS A 22 6.40 10.14 17.80
C CYS A 22 7.04 11.46 17.34
N TYR A 23 6.28 12.56 17.37
CA TYR A 23 6.81 13.89 17.04
C TYR A 23 7.95 14.30 17.97
N LEU A 24 7.78 14.16 19.29
CA LEU A 24 8.83 14.47 20.27
C LEU A 24 10.07 13.60 20.09
N VAL A 25 9.89 12.29 19.86
CA VAL A 25 10.99 11.36 19.58
C VAL A 25 11.80 11.79 18.36
N THR A 26 11.18 12.37 17.32
CA THR A 26 11.94 12.85 16.14
C THR A 26 12.88 14.01 16.45
N LYS A 27 12.57 14.80 17.49
CA LYS A 27 13.40 15.94 17.93
C LYS A 27 14.56 15.50 18.83
N ILE A 28 14.39 14.39 19.55
CA ILE A 28 15.36 13.90 20.55
C ILE A 28 16.29 12.84 19.93
N VAL A 29 15.74 11.87 19.22
CA VAL A 29 16.45 10.67 18.76
C VAL A 29 16.85 10.84 17.29
N PRO A 30 18.12 10.64 16.89
CA PRO A 30 18.55 10.77 15.49
C PRO A 30 17.91 9.71 14.58
N LYS A 31 17.89 9.98 13.27
CA LYS A 31 17.38 9.04 12.25
C LYS A 31 18.18 7.73 12.25
N GLY A 32 17.50 6.60 12.10
CA GLY A 32 18.09 5.26 12.06
C GLY A 32 17.36 4.26 12.95
N THR A 33 18.06 3.19 13.30
CA THR A 33 17.47 2.03 14.00
C THR A 33 16.95 2.36 15.40
N ILE A 34 17.60 3.27 16.13
CA ILE A 34 17.16 3.65 17.48
C ILE A 34 15.78 4.34 17.43
N ARG A 35 15.58 5.22 16.45
CA ARG A 35 14.28 5.86 16.21
C ARG A 35 13.21 4.85 15.81
N LEU A 36 13.58 3.84 15.01
CA LEU A 36 12.67 2.74 14.66
C LEU A 36 12.23 1.94 15.89
N ILE A 37 13.17 1.58 16.78
CA ILE A 37 12.86 0.90 18.04
C ILE A 37 11.94 1.76 18.91
N SER A 38 12.19 3.07 18.95
CA SER A 38 11.37 4.01 19.73
C SER A 38 9.93 4.12 19.20
N PHE A 39 9.71 3.96 17.89
CA PHE A 39 8.37 3.94 17.28
C PHE A 39 7.68 2.57 17.36
N HIS A 40 8.41 1.50 17.69
CA HIS A 40 7.87 0.15 17.69
C HIS A 40 6.60 -0.03 18.55
N PRO A 41 6.53 0.50 19.79
CA PRO A 41 5.31 0.39 20.59
C PRO A 41 4.09 1.04 19.94
N VAL A 42 4.28 2.19 19.27
CA VAL A 42 3.21 2.88 18.55
C VAL A 42 2.76 2.09 17.33
N VAL A 43 3.71 1.48 16.60
CA VAL A 43 3.37 0.63 15.46
C VAL A 43 2.52 -0.56 15.90
N CYS A 44 2.88 -1.21 17.01
CA CYS A 44 2.09 -2.29 17.58
C CYS A 44 0.70 -1.83 18.01
N LEU A 45 0.60 -0.68 18.70
CA LEU A 45 -0.68 -0.11 19.11
C LEU A 45 -1.59 0.14 17.89
N PHE A 46 -1.05 0.73 16.82
CA PHE A 46 -1.79 1.02 15.58
C PHE A 46 -2.29 -0.24 14.83
N LEU A 47 -1.72 -1.41 15.11
CA LEU A 47 -2.25 -2.69 14.61
C LEU A 47 -3.41 -3.23 15.45
N VAL A 48 -3.53 -2.81 16.71
CA VAL A 48 -4.56 -3.33 17.63
C VAL A 48 -5.78 -2.40 17.68
N LEU A 49 -5.57 -1.09 17.57
CA LEU A 49 -6.62 -0.07 17.71
C LEU A 49 -7.92 -0.32 16.92
N PRO A 50 -7.90 -0.73 15.64
CA PRO A 50 -9.14 -0.96 14.91
C PRO A 50 -10.00 -2.10 15.45
N LEU A 51 -9.45 -3.04 16.23
CA LEU A 51 -10.22 -4.13 16.86
C LEU A 51 -11.23 -3.63 17.88
N ASN A 52 -11.09 -2.39 18.36
CA ASN A 52 -12.03 -1.75 19.27
C ASN A 52 -13.28 -1.19 18.56
N LEU A 53 -13.32 -1.27 17.22
CA LEU A 53 -14.41 -0.77 16.39
C LEU A 53 -15.17 -1.96 15.80
N THR A 54 -16.51 -1.88 15.87
CA THR A 54 -17.41 -2.91 15.33
C THR A 54 -18.07 -2.47 14.03
N SER A 55 -18.11 -1.15 13.76
CA SER A 55 -18.62 -0.59 12.52
C SER A 55 -17.69 -0.89 11.34
N ILE A 56 -18.27 -1.27 10.22
CA ILE A 56 -17.57 -1.49 8.94
C ILE A 56 -16.92 -0.20 8.48
N HIS A 57 -17.68 0.90 8.45
CA HIS A 57 -17.16 2.16 7.93
C HIS A 57 -16.07 2.74 8.85
N PHE A 58 -16.29 2.80 10.17
CA PHE A 58 -15.27 3.31 11.09
C PHE A 58 -14.07 2.36 11.21
N GLY A 59 -14.30 1.05 11.22
CA GLY A 59 -13.25 0.03 11.26
C GLY A 59 -12.35 0.07 10.03
N LEU A 60 -12.91 -0.01 8.82
CA LEU A 60 -12.13 0.01 7.57
C LEU A 60 -11.38 1.33 7.37
N THR A 61 -12.00 2.46 7.70
CA THR A 61 -11.34 3.76 7.55
C THR A 61 -10.21 3.95 8.54
N THR A 62 -10.41 3.58 9.81
CA THR A 62 -9.36 3.62 10.82
C THR A 62 -8.22 2.65 10.49
N ALA A 63 -8.54 1.44 10.03
CA ALA A 63 -7.52 0.48 9.59
C ALA A 63 -6.72 1.01 8.38
N PHE A 64 -7.38 1.59 7.39
CA PHE A 64 -6.69 2.18 6.24
C PHE A 64 -5.77 3.34 6.67
N PHE A 65 -6.25 4.26 7.50
CA PHE A 65 -5.53 5.46 7.89
C PHE A 65 -4.39 5.16 8.87
N ILE A 66 -4.64 4.31 9.87
CA ILE A 66 -3.74 4.12 11.00
C ILE A 66 -2.89 2.86 10.81
N THR A 67 -3.52 1.69 10.71
CA THR A 67 -2.82 0.41 10.58
C THR A 67 -1.95 0.36 9.33
N TRP A 68 -2.43 0.89 8.21
CA TRP A 68 -1.68 0.91 6.97
C TRP A 68 -0.89 2.21 6.79
N LEU A 69 -1.54 3.34 6.54
CA LEU A 69 -0.83 4.55 6.10
C LEU A 69 0.08 5.15 7.19
N ALA A 70 -0.44 5.36 8.40
CA ALA A 70 0.32 5.98 9.48
C ALA A 70 1.53 5.13 9.86
N ASN A 71 1.35 3.82 10.04
CA ASN A 71 2.46 2.88 10.30
C ASN A 71 3.55 2.95 9.23
N PHE A 72 3.17 2.92 7.94
CA PHE A 72 4.14 2.96 6.86
C PHE A 72 4.89 4.29 6.82
N LYS A 73 4.21 5.41 7.08
CA LYS A 73 4.85 6.73 7.19
C LYS A 73 5.79 6.83 8.40
N LEU A 74 5.42 6.25 9.54
CA LEU A 74 6.29 6.19 10.74
C LEU A 74 7.55 5.35 10.48
N LEU A 75 7.41 4.22 9.78
CA LEU A 75 8.55 3.40 9.36
C LEU A 75 9.51 4.19 8.46
N LEU A 76 8.98 4.96 7.50
CA LEU A 76 9.80 5.83 6.65
C LEU A 76 10.46 6.96 7.45
N LEU A 77 9.71 7.58 8.37
CA LEU A 77 10.18 8.65 9.25
C LEU A 77 11.33 8.21 10.16
N ALA A 78 11.34 6.94 10.58
CA ALA A 78 12.43 6.37 11.38
C ALA A 78 13.79 6.54 10.66
N PHE A 79 13.81 6.40 9.33
CA PHE A 79 14.99 6.55 8.48
C PHE A 79 15.16 7.94 7.87
N GLY A 80 14.28 8.90 8.21
CA GLY A 80 14.29 10.25 7.65
C GLY A 80 13.89 10.30 6.18
N VAL A 81 13.02 9.38 5.74
CA VAL A 81 12.45 9.33 4.40
C VAL A 81 10.95 9.63 4.45
N GLY A 82 10.38 10.10 3.33
CA GLY A 82 8.93 10.25 3.18
C GLY A 82 8.40 11.61 3.66
N PRO A 83 7.06 11.78 3.59
CA PRO A 83 6.42 13.10 3.73
C PRO A 83 6.53 13.70 5.14
N LEU A 84 6.72 12.86 6.17
CA LEU A 84 6.86 13.30 7.56
C LEU A 84 8.27 13.79 7.92
N SER A 85 9.25 13.62 7.03
CA SER A 85 10.64 13.96 7.34
C SER A 85 10.97 15.44 7.15
N ASP A 86 9.99 16.26 6.76
CA ASP A 86 10.16 17.70 6.63
C ASP A 86 10.26 18.36 8.03
N PRO A 87 11.39 18.99 8.38
CA PRO A 87 11.60 19.56 9.70
C PRO A 87 10.72 20.80 9.98
N SER A 88 10.12 21.39 8.95
CA SER A 88 9.27 22.58 9.07
C SER A 88 7.84 22.28 9.52
N LEU A 89 7.45 21.01 9.61
CA LEU A 89 6.10 20.62 10.01
C LEU A 89 5.83 20.96 11.50
N SER A 90 4.79 21.76 11.72
CA SER A 90 4.18 21.94 13.05
C SER A 90 3.55 20.63 13.54
N LEU A 91 3.26 20.52 14.84
CA LEU A 91 2.63 19.33 15.42
C LEU A 91 1.28 18.99 14.75
N GLY A 92 0.45 19.99 14.48
CA GLY A 92 -0.84 19.79 13.80
C GLY A 92 -0.66 19.30 12.37
N GLN A 93 0.25 19.91 11.60
CA GLN A 93 0.55 19.46 10.25
C GLN A 93 1.14 18.04 10.23
N PHE A 94 2.00 17.72 11.20
CA PHE A 94 2.54 16.37 11.37
C PHE A 94 1.42 15.35 11.61
N PHE A 95 0.48 15.63 12.51
CA PHE A 95 -0.67 14.76 12.77
C PHE A 95 -1.52 14.53 11.52
N VAL A 96 -1.92 15.61 10.84
CA VAL A 96 -2.78 15.53 9.64
C VAL A 96 -2.06 14.77 8.51
N VAL A 97 -0.78 15.05 8.25
CA VAL A 97 0.00 14.35 7.22
C VAL A 97 0.29 12.91 7.60
N ALA A 98 0.40 12.57 8.90
CA ALA A 98 0.65 11.20 9.33
C ALA A 98 -0.61 10.34 9.18
N CYS A 99 -1.72 10.80 9.75
CA CYS A 99 -2.96 10.01 9.84
C CYS A 99 -3.78 10.02 8.54
N LEU A 100 -3.79 11.13 7.78
CA LEU A 100 -4.68 11.24 6.62
C LEU A 100 -4.00 10.83 5.31
N PRO A 101 -4.77 10.31 4.34
CA PRO A 101 -4.28 9.93 3.01
C PRO A 101 -3.99 11.14 2.09
N ILE A 102 -3.27 12.14 2.59
CA ILE A 102 -3.01 13.39 1.87
C ILE A 102 -1.58 13.48 1.34
N LYS A 103 -1.45 14.19 0.22
CA LYS A 103 -0.16 14.68 -0.29
C LYS A 103 -0.25 16.18 -0.50
N ILE A 104 0.57 16.91 0.24
CA ILE A 104 0.69 18.36 0.10
C ILE A 104 1.46 18.63 -1.20
N GLN A 105 0.86 19.43 -2.10
CA GLN A 105 1.59 19.94 -3.26
C GLN A 105 2.61 20.98 -2.80
N GLN A 106 3.89 20.61 -2.72
CA GLN A 106 4.95 21.58 -2.50
C GLN A 106 5.22 22.34 -3.81
N ASN A 107 4.76 23.60 -3.87
CA ASN A 107 5.16 24.55 -4.90
C ASN A 107 6.66 24.88 -4.73
N ARG A 108 7.56 24.07 -5.30
CA ARG A 108 8.98 24.46 -5.40
C ARG A 108 9.14 25.46 -6.54
N PRO A 109 9.76 26.64 -6.32
CA PRO A 109 10.16 27.52 -7.42
C PRO A 109 11.31 26.86 -8.19
N THR A 110 11.01 26.30 -9.36
CA THR A 110 12.05 25.82 -10.29
C THR A 110 12.67 27.00 -11.03
N LYS A 111 13.87 27.41 -10.63
CA LYS A 111 15.03 27.77 -11.47
C LYS A 111 16.17 28.37 -10.61
N PRO A 112 17.38 27.80 -10.59
CA PRO A 112 18.57 28.59 -10.28
C PRO A 112 18.95 29.50 -11.48
N PRO A 113 19.60 30.65 -11.27
CA PRO A 113 19.99 31.56 -12.34
C PRO A 113 21.07 30.92 -13.24
N PRO A 114 21.09 31.20 -14.55
CA PRO A 114 22.05 30.61 -15.47
C PRO A 114 23.45 31.17 -15.20
N SER A 115 24.33 30.35 -14.63
CA SER A 115 25.76 30.63 -14.58
C SER A 115 26.38 30.40 -15.97
N LEU A 116 27.02 31.46 -16.50
CA LEU A 116 27.84 31.46 -17.71
C LEU A 116 28.95 30.40 -17.62
N VAL A 117 28.85 29.31 -18.38
CA VAL A 117 30.02 28.55 -18.83
C VAL A 117 29.81 28.21 -20.30
N LYS A 118 30.58 28.88 -21.17
CA LYS A 118 30.67 28.57 -22.61
C LYS A 118 31.52 27.30 -22.79
N PRO A 119 31.10 26.29 -23.55
CA PRO A 119 32.02 25.24 -24.01
C PRO A 119 32.72 25.68 -25.29
N LEU A 120 34.04 25.48 -25.29
CA LEU A 120 34.95 25.63 -26.41
C LEU A 120 34.55 24.67 -27.55
N LYS A 121 34.50 25.19 -28.78
CA LYS A 121 34.41 24.38 -30.01
C LYS A 121 35.72 23.60 -30.19
N ASN A 122 35.63 22.32 -30.56
CA ASN A 122 36.46 21.79 -31.64
C ASN A 122 35.80 20.59 -32.33
N ASN A 123 35.78 20.69 -33.65
CA ASN A 123 35.25 19.74 -34.61
C ASN A 123 36.18 18.53 -34.77
N HIS A 124 35.64 17.36 -35.08
CA HIS A 124 35.86 16.68 -36.36
C HIS A 124 34.81 15.59 -36.59
N ASN A 125 34.51 15.39 -37.88
CA ASN A 125 33.30 14.82 -38.48
C ASN A 125 33.28 13.29 -38.63
N LEU A 126 32.07 12.76 -38.79
CA LEU A 126 31.56 11.66 -39.67
C LEU A 126 30.47 10.91 -38.85
N GLU A 127 29.21 10.72 -39.25
CA GLU A 127 28.52 10.65 -40.54
C GLU A 127 27.01 10.94 -40.36
N LYS A 128 26.37 11.36 -41.45
CA LYS A 128 24.92 11.67 -41.60
C LYS A 128 24.02 10.44 -41.37
N PRO A 129 22.73 10.65 -41.05
CA PRO A 129 21.73 10.56 -42.12
C PRO A 129 20.77 11.74 -42.22
N LEU A 130 20.23 11.84 -43.43
CA LEU A 130 19.38 12.86 -44.01
C LEU A 130 17.91 12.73 -43.55
N ASN A 131 17.37 13.87 -43.09
CA ASN A 131 16.01 14.41 -43.16
C ASN A 131 14.77 13.50 -43.08
N GLY A 132 13.96 13.79 -42.06
CA GLY A 132 12.50 13.61 -42.07
C GLY A 132 11.87 14.65 -41.13
N LEU A 133 11.63 15.85 -41.65
CA LEU A 133 10.99 16.95 -40.97
C LEU A 133 9.57 16.55 -40.52
N ARG A 134 9.31 16.48 -39.22
CA ARG A 134 7.94 16.60 -38.70
C ARG A 134 7.94 17.36 -37.39
N ASN A 135 7.46 18.60 -37.50
CA ASN A 135 7.11 19.47 -36.39
C ASN A 135 6.18 18.73 -35.43
N GLY A 136 6.64 18.50 -34.20
CA GLY A 136 5.83 18.08 -33.08
C GLY A 136 6.10 19.05 -31.94
N SER A 137 5.15 19.96 -31.73
CA SER A 137 5.06 20.79 -30.54
C SER A 137 5.24 19.96 -29.26
N PRO A 138 5.87 20.49 -28.20
CA PRO A 138 5.92 19.79 -26.92
C PRO A 138 4.50 19.68 -26.37
N SER A 139 4.01 18.45 -26.28
CA SER A 139 2.77 18.10 -25.60
C SER A 139 2.73 18.76 -24.21
N PRO A 140 1.58 19.36 -23.81
CA PRO A 140 1.49 20.07 -22.55
C PRO A 140 1.69 19.07 -21.40
N LYS A 141 2.66 19.37 -20.54
CA LYS A 141 2.81 18.72 -19.24
C LYS A 141 1.48 18.87 -18.50
N THR A 142 0.70 17.80 -18.41
CA THR A 142 -0.52 17.75 -17.60
C THR A 142 -0.14 18.09 -16.16
N SER A 143 -0.53 19.28 -15.70
CA SER A 143 -0.50 19.65 -14.30
C SER A 143 -1.21 18.54 -13.52
N LYS A 144 -0.57 17.98 -12.49
CA LYS A 144 -1.25 17.06 -11.58
C LYS A 144 -2.47 17.80 -11.02
N SER A 145 -3.67 17.37 -11.41
CA SER A 145 -4.90 18.09 -11.08
C SER A 145 -5.12 18.08 -9.57
N GLY A 146 -5.53 19.22 -9.02
CA GLY A 146 -6.04 19.32 -7.65
C GLY A 146 -7.34 18.52 -7.47
N LEU A 147 -8.13 18.89 -6.46
CA LEU A 147 -9.45 18.29 -6.25
C LEU A 147 -10.31 18.38 -7.53
N LYS A 148 -11.09 17.34 -7.84
CA LYS A 148 -11.92 17.30 -9.05
C LYS A 148 -13.07 18.30 -8.96
N SER A 149 -13.70 18.57 -10.11
CA SER A 149 -14.89 19.43 -10.18
C SER A 149 -15.99 18.92 -9.22
N PRO A 150 -16.65 19.80 -8.45
CA PRO A 150 -17.73 19.42 -7.54
C PRO A 150 -18.86 18.66 -8.25
N LEU A 151 -19.09 18.93 -9.54
CA LEU A 151 -20.06 18.23 -10.36
C LEU A 151 -19.75 16.71 -10.47
N ASN A 152 -18.48 16.34 -10.59
CA ASN A 152 -18.06 14.93 -10.69
C ASN A 152 -18.41 14.17 -9.40
N TYR A 153 -18.16 14.79 -8.24
CA TYR A 153 -18.53 14.21 -6.95
C TYR A 153 -20.05 14.17 -6.76
N ALA A 154 -20.78 15.21 -7.20
CA ALA A 154 -22.24 15.23 -7.14
C ALA A 154 -22.86 14.09 -7.98
N THR A 155 -22.39 13.87 -9.21
CA THR A 155 -22.85 12.77 -10.06
C THR A 155 -22.59 11.40 -9.41
N LYS A 156 -21.42 11.20 -8.79
CA LYS A 156 -21.08 9.95 -8.08
C LYS A 156 -21.93 9.75 -6.82
N ALA A 157 -22.24 10.82 -6.10
CA ALA A 157 -23.13 10.77 -4.93
C ALA A 157 -24.56 10.39 -5.34
N LEU A 158 -25.08 10.99 -6.43
CA LEU A 158 -26.39 10.63 -6.98
C LEU A 158 -26.45 9.17 -7.42
N PHE A 159 -25.42 8.67 -8.12
CA PHE A 159 -25.36 7.25 -8.47
C PHE A 159 -25.33 6.36 -7.23
N SER A 160 -24.57 6.74 -6.20
CA SER A 160 -24.48 5.97 -4.96
C SER A 160 -25.82 5.92 -4.22
N ALA A 161 -26.56 7.03 -4.20
CA ALA A 161 -27.91 7.08 -3.65
C ALA A 161 -28.90 6.23 -4.47
N PHE A 162 -28.82 6.29 -5.80
CA PHE A 162 -29.63 5.46 -6.69
C PHE A 162 -29.35 3.96 -6.50
N PHE A 163 -28.08 3.57 -6.36
CA PHE A 163 -27.73 2.18 -6.08
C PHE A 163 -28.29 1.70 -4.73
N LEU A 164 -28.22 2.53 -3.68
CA LEU A 164 -28.82 2.20 -2.38
C LEU A 164 -30.34 2.03 -2.48
N TYR A 165 -31.01 2.88 -3.25
CA TYR A 165 -32.43 2.74 -3.56
C TYR A 165 -32.73 1.41 -4.26
N LEU A 166 -32.02 1.10 -5.35
CA LEU A 166 -32.18 -0.16 -6.07
C LEU A 166 -31.91 -1.38 -5.18
N ASN A 167 -30.89 -1.32 -4.32
CA ASN A 167 -30.56 -2.39 -3.41
C ASN A 167 -31.62 -2.58 -2.29
N ASN A 168 -32.31 -1.53 -1.87
CA ASN A 168 -33.33 -1.64 -0.82
C ASN A 168 -34.67 -2.14 -1.37
N TYR A 169 -35.07 -1.72 -2.57
CA TYR A 169 -36.38 -2.04 -3.13
C TYR A 169 -36.36 -3.17 -4.16
N TYR A 170 -35.28 -3.33 -4.92
CA TYR A 170 -35.25 -4.22 -6.10
C TYR A 170 -34.16 -5.31 -6.05
N LYS A 171 -33.51 -5.53 -4.91
CA LYS A 171 -32.40 -6.51 -4.79
C LYS A 171 -32.79 -7.92 -5.25
N GLU A 172 -34.01 -8.36 -4.96
CA GLU A 172 -34.49 -9.71 -5.32
C GLU A 172 -34.75 -9.87 -6.83
N TYR A 173 -35.04 -8.77 -7.53
CA TYR A 173 -35.32 -8.76 -8.97
C TYR A 173 -34.05 -8.56 -9.82
N LEU A 174 -32.95 -8.09 -9.22
CA LEU A 174 -31.70 -7.83 -9.91
C LEU A 174 -30.92 -9.13 -10.16
N HIS A 175 -30.53 -9.36 -11.42
CA HIS A 175 -29.67 -10.49 -11.76
C HIS A 175 -28.37 -10.46 -10.92
N PRO A 176 -27.93 -11.57 -10.30
CA PRO A 176 -26.83 -11.57 -9.31
C PRO A 176 -25.52 -10.96 -9.80
N LYS A 177 -25.19 -11.13 -11.09
CA LYS A 177 -23.98 -10.56 -11.70
C LYS A 177 -24.08 -9.04 -11.91
N LEU A 178 -25.28 -8.55 -12.23
CA LEU A 178 -25.51 -7.11 -12.35
C LEU A 178 -25.42 -6.45 -10.98
N PHE A 179 -26.00 -7.08 -9.96
CA PHE A 179 -25.87 -6.63 -8.57
C PHE A 179 -24.40 -6.53 -8.13
N GLN A 180 -23.62 -7.59 -8.32
CA GLN A 180 -22.19 -7.60 -7.99
C GLN A 180 -21.41 -6.49 -8.71
N PHE A 181 -21.69 -6.27 -10.00
CA PHE A 181 -21.06 -5.21 -10.78
C PHE A 181 -21.39 -3.82 -10.24
N CYS A 182 -22.68 -3.53 -10.02
CA CYS A 182 -23.13 -2.26 -9.47
C CYS A 182 -22.59 -2.02 -8.04
N PHE A 183 -22.51 -3.07 -7.23
CA PHE A 183 -21.94 -3.00 -5.88
C PHE A 183 -20.44 -2.65 -5.90
N VAL A 184 -19.64 -3.20 -6.82
CA VAL A 184 -18.22 -2.80 -6.99
C VAL A 184 -18.12 -1.31 -7.33
N LEU A 185 -18.96 -0.82 -8.25
CA LEU A 185 -18.97 0.59 -8.64
C LEU A 185 -19.36 1.48 -7.46
N TYR A 186 -20.39 1.09 -6.71
CA TYR A 186 -20.83 1.77 -5.50
C TYR A 186 -19.69 1.89 -4.47
N VAL A 187 -19.00 0.79 -4.17
CA VAL A 187 -17.86 0.80 -3.23
C VAL A 187 -16.73 1.71 -3.74
N TYR A 188 -16.41 1.65 -5.03
CA TYR A 188 -15.41 2.53 -5.64
C TYR A 188 -15.78 4.02 -5.50
N MET A 189 -17.02 4.39 -5.83
CA MET A 189 -17.50 5.77 -5.73
C MET A 189 -17.55 6.25 -4.28
N GLY A 190 -18.04 5.42 -3.36
CA GLY A 190 -18.06 5.72 -1.94
C GLY A 190 -16.67 5.95 -1.38
N LEU A 191 -15.70 5.12 -1.75
CA LEU A 191 -14.29 5.29 -1.37
C LEU A 191 -13.72 6.60 -1.92
N GLU A 192 -13.99 6.93 -3.19
CA GLU A 192 -13.51 8.18 -3.79
C GLU A 192 -14.12 9.42 -3.11
N ILE A 193 -15.42 9.42 -2.82
CA ILE A 193 -16.12 10.51 -2.13
C ILE A 193 -15.56 10.68 -0.71
N LEU A 194 -15.44 9.60 0.05
CA LEU A 194 -14.89 9.62 1.41
C LEU A 194 -13.48 10.26 1.42
N LEU A 195 -12.62 9.82 0.52
CA LEU A 195 -11.24 10.30 0.44
C LEU A 195 -11.17 11.76 -0.04
N ALA A 196 -12.11 12.19 -0.89
CA ALA A 196 -12.25 13.59 -1.29
C ALA A 196 -12.71 14.47 -0.13
N VAL A 197 -13.70 14.05 0.67
CA VAL A 197 -14.14 14.78 1.87
C VAL A 197 -12.99 14.96 2.86
N VAL A 198 -12.25 13.88 3.14
CA VAL A 198 -11.08 13.92 4.02
C VAL A 198 -9.99 14.84 3.47
N ALA A 199 -9.75 14.82 2.15
CA ALA A 199 -8.80 15.72 1.51
C ALA A 199 -9.24 17.19 1.60
N THR A 200 -10.52 17.51 1.38
CA THR A 200 -11.07 18.87 1.51
C THR A 200 -10.94 19.37 2.94
N MET A 201 -11.31 18.55 3.94
CA MET A 201 -11.14 18.90 5.35
C MET A 201 -9.67 19.20 5.67
N ALA A 202 -8.75 18.38 5.17
CA ALA A 202 -7.32 18.61 5.34
C ALA A 202 -6.84 19.88 4.62
N GLN A 203 -7.36 20.21 3.43
CA GLN A 203 -7.03 21.46 2.72
C GLN A 203 -7.45 22.68 3.53
N VAL A 204 -8.64 22.66 4.12
CA VAL A 204 -9.15 23.75 4.97
C VAL A 204 -8.28 23.93 6.23
N VAL A 205 -7.87 22.83 6.86
CA VAL A 205 -7.04 22.87 8.07
C VAL A 205 -5.59 23.29 7.77
N LEU A 206 -5.02 22.83 6.65
CA LEU A 206 -3.61 23.05 6.30
C LEU A 206 -3.35 24.29 5.44
N GLY A 207 -4.40 24.91 4.87
CA GLY A 207 -4.29 26.02 3.92
C GLY A 207 -3.48 25.69 2.66
N SER A 208 -3.32 24.41 2.34
CA SER A 208 -2.44 23.92 1.28
C SER A 208 -3.19 23.03 0.30
N ASN A 209 -2.88 23.13 -0.98
CA ASN A 209 -3.49 22.26 -2.00
C ASN A 209 -3.05 20.80 -1.81
N VAL A 210 -4.03 19.90 -1.78
CA VAL A 210 -3.84 18.46 -1.64
C VAL A 210 -4.08 17.78 -2.99
N GLU A 211 -3.20 16.86 -3.38
CA GLU A 211 -3.40 16.05 -4.59
C GLU A 211 -4.64 15.15 -4.46
N ALA A 212 -5.43 15.03 -5.54
CA ALA A 212 -6.53 14.06 -5.59
C ALA A 212 -5.98 12.62 -5.50
N GLN A 213 -6.71 11.73 -4.82
CA GLN A 213 -6.26 10.35 -4.61
C GLN A 213 -6.54 9.41 -5.78
N PHE A 214 -7.52 9.74 -6.63
CA PHE A 214 -7.87 9.02 -7.84
C PHE A 214 -7.79 9.93 -9.06
N ASP A 215 -7.19 9.43 -10.15
CA ASP A 215 -7.14 10.10 -11.46
C ASP A 215 -7.82 9.24 -12.52
N GLU A 216 -9.15 9.34 -12.58
CA GLU A 216 -10.07 8.62 -13.50
C GLU A 216 -9.55 7.24 -13.95
N PRO A 217 -9.64 6.21 -13.09
CA PRO A 217 -9.04 4.91 -13.32
C PRO A 217 -9.59 4.19 -14.56
N TYR A 218 -10.84 4.47 -14.95
CA TYR A 218 -11.47 3.95 -16.16
C TYR A 218 -10.85 4.49 -17.47
N LEU A 219 -9.99 5.52 -17.41
CA LEU A 219 -9.25 6.05 -18.56
C LEU A 219 -7.82 5.51 -18.68
N SER A 220 -7.48 4.43 -17.97
CA SER A 220 -6.14 3.83 -17.95
C SER A 220 -5.75 3.22 -19.29
N SER A 221 -4.52 3.45 -19.75
CA SER A 221 -4.00 2.84 -20.98
C SER A 221 -3.28 1.50 -20.78
N SER A 222 -3.00 1.14 -19.52
CA SER A 222 -2.28 -0.06 -19.12
C SER A 222 -2.57 -0.45 -17.67
N LEU A 223 -2.36 -1.71 -17.29
CA LEU A 223 -2.42 -2.11 -15.87
C LEU A 223 -1.39 -1.34 -15.03
N ARG A 224 -0.23 -1.08 -15.61
CA ARG A 224 0.79 -0.21 -15.00
C ARG A 224 0.28 1.22 -14.75
N ASP A 225 -0.47 1.79 -15.70
CA ASP A 225 -1.04 3.14 -15.56
C ASP A 225 -2.18 3.15 -14.53
N PHE A 226 -3.02 2.13 -14.53
CA PHE A 226 -4.11 1.94 -13.56
C PHE A 226 -3.56 1.93 -12.12
N TRP A 227 -2.71 0.96 -11.78
CA TRP A 227 -2.20 0.79 -10.41
C TRP A 227 -1.17 1.86 -10.00
N GLY A 228 -0.39 2.37 -10.95
CA GLY A 228 0.71 3.28 -10.65
C GLY A 228 0.35 4.76 -10.63
N ARG A 229 -0.69 5.18 -11.36
CA ARG A 229 -0.95 6.61 -11.61
C ARG A 229 -2.41 7.03 -11.45
N ARG A 230 -3.35 6.10 -11.33
CA ARG A 230 -4.78 6.43 -11.35
C ARG A 230 -5.56 5.90 -10.16
N TRP A 231 -5.18 4.72 -9.66
CA TRP A 231 -5.80 4.09 -8.51
C TRP A 231 -5.04 4.42 -7.23
N ASN A 232 -5.75 4.97 -6.23
CA ASN A 232 -5.26 5.25 -4.87
C ASN A 232 -3.78 5.66 -4.81
N LEU A 233 -3.49 6.87 -5.29
CA LEU A 233 -2.14 7.38 -5.42
C LEU A 233 -1.38 7.41 -4.10
N MET A 234 -2.06 7.57 -2.97
CA MET A 234 -1.43 7.56 -1.65
C MET A 234 -0.86 6.17 -1.31
N SER A 235 -1.68 5.12 -1.47
CA SER A 235 -1.24 3.74 -1.24
C SER A 235 -0.15 3.31 -2.21
N SER A 236 -0.26 3.66 -3.49
CA SER A 236 0.76 3.31 -4.49
C SER A 236 2.11 3.96 -4.19
N ASP A 237 2.12 5.23 -3.75
CA ASP A 237 3.37 5.90 -3.38
C ASP A 237 3.95 5.38 -2.06
N ILE A 238 3.11 5.10 -1.05
CA ILE A 238 3.62 4.58 0.21
C ILE A 238 4.25 3.20 0.02
N LEU A 239 3.59 2.31 -0.72
CA LEU A 239 4.10 0.98 -1.07
C LEU A 239 5.37 1.08 -1.94
N ARG A 240 5.45 2.08 -2.83
CA ARG A 240 6.66 2.31 -3.62
C ARG A 240 7.85 2.64 -2.71
N LEU A 241 7.64 3.50 -1.72
CA LEU A 241 8.69 3.96 -0.82
C LEU A 241 9.07 2.90 0.22
N THR A 242 8.12 2.14 0.76
CA THR A 242 8.37 1.17 1.84
C THR A 242 8.78 -0.20 1.34
N ILE A 243 8.20 -0.68 0.23
CA ILE A 243 8.39 -2.05 -0.25
C ILE A 243 9.17 -2.06 -1.54
N TYR A 244 8.65 -1.44 -2.60
CA TYR A 244 9.23 -1.58 -3.94
C TYR A 244 10.69 -1.10 -4.01
N ASN A 245 10.97 0.13 -3.57
CA ASN A 245 12.31 0.73 -3.66
C ASN A 245 13.33 -0.04 -2.80
N PRO A 246 13.07 -0.30 -1.49
CA PRO A 246 14.01 -1.05 -0.68
C PRO A 246 14.22 -2.47 -1.20
N LEU A 247 13.15 -3.19 -1.55
CA LEU A 247 13.24 -4.56 -2.04
C LEU A 247 14.02 -4.66 -3.35
N CYS A 248 13.80 -3.72 -4.28
CA CYS A 248 14.58 -3.63 -5.51
C CYS A 248 16.07 -3.36 -5.23
N SER A 249 16.37 -2.43 -4.32
CA SER A 249 17.77 -2.09 -3.96
C SER A 249 18.52 -3.25 -3.29
N LEU A 250 17.82 -4.03 -2.45
CA LEU A 250 18.39 -5.15 -1.71
C LEU A 250 18.56 -6.38 -2.59
N ALA A 251 17.63 -6.60 -3.53
CA ALA A 251 17.66 -7.76 -4.42
C ALA A 251 18.56 -7.57 -5.64
N THR A 252 18.80 -6.33 -6.09
CA THR A 252 19.61 -6.04 -7.29
C THR A 252 21.03 -6.63 -7.22
N PRO A 253 21.78 -6.52 -6.11
CA PRO A 253 23.12 -7.10 -6.00
C PRO A 253 23.16 -8.63 -6.08
N VAL A 254 22.06 -9.31 -5.70
CA VAL A 254 22.01 -10.78 -5.58
C VAL A 254 21.41 -11.43 -6.83
N LEU A 255 20.31 -10.88 -7.33
CA LEU A 255 19.50 -11.48 -8.41
C LEU A 255 19.64 -10.74 -9.75
N GLY A 256 20.30 -9.57 -9.76
CA GLY A 256 20.37 -8.69 -10.92
C GLY A 256 19.09 -7.87 -11.14
N HIS A 257 19.21 -6.80 -11.94
CA HIS A 257 18.14 -5.79 -12.10
C HIS A 257 16.79 -6.34 -12.58
N LYS A 258 16.78 -7.32 -13.50
CA LYS A 258 15.53 -7.86 -14.07
C LYS A 258 14.72 -8.63 -13.02
N TRP A 259 15.37 -9.52 -12.27
CA TRP A 259 14.73 -10.33 -11.24
C TRP A 259 14.40 -9.54 -9.99
N ALA A 260 15.25 -8.58 -9.61
CA ALA A 260 14.96 -7.64 -8.53
C ALA A 260 13.70 -6.81 -8.80
N TYR A 261 13.49 -6.38 -10.05
CA TYR A 261 12.28 -5.67 -10.47
C TYR A 261 11.02 -6.55 -10.34
N ILE A 262 11.08 -7.80 -10.80
CA ILE A 262 9.95 -8.75 -10.68
C ILE A 262 9.63 -9.02 -9.21
N LEU A 263 10.65 -9.29 -8.40
CA LEU A 263 10.50 -9.52 -6.96
C LEU A 263 9.90 -8.29 -6.25
N ALA A 264 10.34 -7.09 -6.63
CA ALA A 264 9.80 -5.85 -6.09
C ALA A 264 8.31 -5.68 -6.42
N ILE A 265 7.87 -6.00 -7.64
CA ILE A 265 6.44 -5.95 -8.00
C ILE A 265 5.66 -6.96 -7.18
N ILE A 266 6.06 -8.24 -7.17
CA ILE A 266 5.33 -9.28 -6.45
C ILE A 266 5.29 -8.96 -4.95
N GLY A 267 6.40 -8.54 -4.35
CA GLY A 267 6.44 -8.13 -2.94
C GLY A 267 5.52 -6.95 -2.64
N THR A 268 5.43 -5.97 -3.54
CA THR A 268 4.54 -4.81 -3.40
C THR A 268 3.07 -5.22 -3.41
N PHE A 269 2.67 -6.06 -4.38
CA PHE A 269 1.29 -6.55 -4.48
C PHE A 269 0.94 -7.53 -3.36
N LEU A 270 1.89 -8.35 -2.90
CA LEU A 270 1.71 -9.22 -1.74
C LEU A 270 1.41 -8.40 -0.47
N VAL A 271 2.24 -7.40 -0.16
CA VAL A 271 2.03 -6.54 1.01
C VAL A 271 0.71 -5.78 0.90
N SER A 272 0.36 -5.29 -0.29
CA SER A 272 -0.95 -4.68 -0.55
C SER A 272 -2.10 -5.65 -0.24
N GLY A 273 -2.01 -6.89 -0.73
CA GLY A 273 -3.03 -7.92 -0.50
C GLY A 273 -3.19 -8.30 0.96
N LEU A 274 -2.07 -8.47 1.68
CA LEU A 274 -2.06 -8.73 3.12
C LEU A 274 -2.68 -7.58 3.92
N MET A 275 -2.43 -6.33 3.54
CA MET A 275 -3.04 -5.18 4.20
C MET A 275 -4.55 -5.15 4.00
N HIS A 276 -5.05 -5.47 2.80
CA HIS A 276 -6.49 -5.57 2.58
C HIS A 276 -7.10 -6.74 3.36
N GLU A 277 -6.44 -7.89 3.41
CA GLU A 277 -6.91 -9.02 4.22
C GLU A 277 -6.99 -8.63 5.72
N LEU A 278 -5.98 -7.92 6.24
CA LEU A 278 -5.97 -7.41 7.60
C LEU A 278 -7.08 -6.38 7.86
N MET A 279 -7.32 -5.46 6.92
CA MET A 279 -8.42 -4.49 7.01
C MET A 279 -9.78 -5.19 7.10
N PHE A 280 -10.01 -6.19 6.25
CA PHE A 280 -11.26 -6.93 6.25
C PHE A 280 -11.40 -7.88 7.45
N TYR A 281 -10.28 -8.35 8.01
CA TYR A 281 -10.27 -9.09 9.27
C TYR A 281 -10.84 -8.26 10.43
N TYR A 282 -10.50 -6.96 10.52
CA TYR A 282 -11.02 -6.09 11.59
C TYR A 282 -12.55 -5.95 11.57
N VAL A 283 -13.19 -6.09 10.41
CA VAL A 283 -14.66 -6.03 10.28
C VAL A 283 -15.33 -7.40 10.35
N GLY A 284 -14.65 -8.38 10.94
CA GLY A 284 -15.19 -9.71 11.25
C GLY A 284 -15.17 -10.69 10.09
N MET A 285 -14.45 -10.41 9.00
CA MET A 285 -14.25 -11.41 7.95
C MET A 285 -13.18 -12.43 8.38
N ARG A 286 -13.48 -13.72 8.18
CA ARG A 286 -12.48 -14.78 8.34
C ARG A 286 -11.46 -14.70 7.20
N HIS A 287 -10.25 -15.18 7.44
CA HIS A 287 -9.17 -15.18 6.46
C HIS A 287 -9.53 -16.12 5.29
N THR A 288 -9.88 -15.55 4.13
CA THR A 288 -10.22 -16.30 2.91
C THR A 288 -9.13 -16.18 1.84
N TRP A 289 -8.14 -15.31 2.06
CA TRP A 289 -7.04 -15.00 1.16
C TRP A 289 -7.45 -14.43 -0.20
N GLY A 290 -8.75 -14.16 -0.42
CA GLY A 290 -9.28 -13.69 -1.69
C GLY A 290 -8.68 -12.36 -2.14
N HIS A 291 -8.45 -11.43 -1.20
CA HIS A 291 -7.79 -10.16 -1.51
C HIS A 291 -6.33 -10.37 -1.90
N THR A 292 -5.62 -11.21 -1.16
CA THR A 292 -4.21 -11.50 -1.43
C THR A 292 -4.03 -12.14 -2.81
N LEU A 293 -4.88 -13.11 -3.16
CA LEU A 293 -4.89 -13.73 -4.48
C LEU A 293 -5.21 -12.73 -5.59
N PHE A 294 -6.19 -11.85 -5.38
CA PHE A 294 -6.52 -10.79 -6.34
C PHE A 294 -5.31 -9.88 -6.62
N PHE A 295 -4.66 -9.35 -5.58
CA PHE A 295 -3.50 -8.47 -5.79
C PHE A 295 -2.31 -9.21 -6.39
N LEU A 296 -2.03 -10.45 -5.99
CA LEU A 296 -0.96 -11.25 -6.61
C LEU A 296 -1.23 -11.51 -8.10
N LEU A 297 -2.47 -11.84 -8.46
CA LEU A 297 -2.87 -12.00 -9.86
C LEU A 297 -2.65 -10.70 -10.65
N GLN A 298 -3.06 -9.55 -10.10
CA GLN A 298 -2.84 -8.25 -10.72
C GLN A 298 -1.35 -7.92 -10.89
N GLY A 299 -0.51 -8.25 -9.91
CA GLY A 299 0.94 -8.10 -9.98
C GLY A 299 1.57 -8.98 -11.08
N LEU A 300 1.13 -10.24 -11.20
CA LEU A 300 1.56 -11.15 -12.26
C LEU A 300 1.14 -10.64 -13.64
N CYS A 301 -0.12 -10.21 -13.80
CA CYS A 301 -0.61 -9.63 -15.05
C CYS A 301 0.16 -8.36 -15.44
N LEU A 302 0.57 -7.53 -14.47
CA LEU A 302 1.41 -6.36 -14.73
C LEU A 302 2.81 -6.74 -15.23
N ILE A 303 3.41 -7.82 -14.72
CA ILE A 303 4.70 -8.35 -15.19
C ILE A 303 4.57 -8.90 -16.61
N VAL A 304 3.50 -9.67 -16.87
CA VAL A 304 3.21 -10.20 -18.20
C VAL A 304 2.99 -9.06 -19.19
N GLU A 305 2.17 -8.06 -18.85
CA GLU A 305 1.95 -6.86 -19.67
C GLU A 305 3.28 -6.14 -19.97
N SER A 306 4.12 -5.96 -18.94
CA SER A 306 5.42 -5.28 -19.08
C SER A 306 6.39 -6.06 -19.95
N SER A 307 6.31 -7.39 -19.96
CA SER A 307 7.13 -8.26 -20.79
C SER A 307 6.62 -8.29 -22.23
N LEU A 308 5.31 -8.44 -22.43
CA LEU A 308 4.67 -8.45 -23.73
C LEU A 308 4.93 -7.16 -24.51
N LYS A 309 4.84 -6.00 -23.83
CA LYS A 309 5.16 -4.69 -24.43
C LYS A 309 6.62 -4.56 -24.85
N LYS A 310 7.55 -5.29 -24.21
CA LYS A 310 8.96 -5.32 -24.61
C LYS A 310 9.19 -6.21 -25.84
N PHE A 311 8.44 -7.32 -25.96
CA PHE A 311 8.60 -8.27 -27.07
C PHE A 311 7.88 -7.84 -28.34
N ILE A 312 6.63 -7.37 -28.23
CA ILE A 312 5.76 -7.06 -29.37
C ILE A 312 5.86 -5.58 -29.79
N GLY A 313 6.49 -4.74 -28.97
CA GLY A 313 6.46 -3.29 -29.11
C GLY A 313 5.18 -2.69 -28.52
N ALA A 314 5.12 -1.36 -28.44
CA ALA A 314 3.94 -0.66 -27.93
C ALA A 314 2.82 -0.73 -28.97
N TRP A 315 1.82 -1.58 -28.79
CA TRP A 315 0.57 -1.47 -29.55
C TRP A 315 -0.18 -0.21 -29.10
N PRO A 316 -0.41 0.76 -30.00
CA PRO A 316 -1.23 1.92 -29.67
C PRO A 316 -2.70 1.51 -29.73
N LEU A 317 -3.17 0.68 -28.80
CA LEU A 317 -4.61 0.56 -28.60
C LEU A 317 -5.13 1.94 -28.21
N ARG A 318 -6.13 2.43 -28.95
CA ARG A 318 -6.75 3.73 -28.69
C ARG A 318 -7.18 3.77 -27.23
N ARG A 319 -6.84 4.85 -26.53
CA ARG A 319 -7.08 5.01 -25.07
C ARG A 319 -8.54 4.75 -24.67
N GLN A 320 -9.46 5.04 -25.58
CA GLN A 320 -10.91 4.82 -25.40
C GLN A 320 -11.31 3.34 -25.36
N ILE A 321 -10.50 2.44 -25.92
CA ILE A 321 -10.76 0.98 -25.93
C ILE A 321 -9.98 0.30 -24.81
N SER A 322 -8.72 0.70 -24.61
CA SER A 322 -7.88 0.12 -23.54
C SER A 322 -8.38 0.43 -22.13
N GLY A 323 -8.92 1.64 -21.91
CA GLY A 323 -9.51 2.04 -20.62
C GLY A 323 -10.60 1.10 -20.12
N PRO A 324 -11.74 0.99 -20.83
CA PRO A 324 -12.83 0.10 -20.45
C PRO A 324 -12.39 -1.37 -20.34
N LEU A 325 -11.49 -1.83 -21.22
CA LEU A 325 -10.98 -3.20 -21.18
C LEU A 325 -10.23 -3.50 -19.87
N ILE A 326 -9.30 -2.61 -19.48
CA ILE A 326 -8.50 -2.79 -18.27
C ILE A 326 -9.38 -2.65 -17.03
N PHE A 327 -10.25 -1.64 -17.02
CA PHE A 327 -11.18 -1.42 -15.92
C PHE A 327 -12.13 -2.62 -15.75
N GLY A 328 -12.70 -3.11 -16.85
CA GLY A 328 -13.52 -4.31 -16.88
C GLY A 328 -12.77 -5.55 -16.40
N PHE A 329 -11.52 -5.76 -16.83
CA PHE A 329 -10.67 -6.84 -16.35
C PHE A 329 -10.45 -6.78 -14.83
N VAL A 330 -10.15 -5.60 -14.27
CA VAL A 330 -9.97 -5.42 -12.82
C VAL A 330 -11.28 -5.69 -12.07
N ILE A 331 -12.41 -5.20 -12.57
CA ILE A 331 -13.73 -5.45 -11.96
C ILE A 331 -14.09 -6.93 -12.01
N ILE A 332 -13.95 -7.59 -13.16
CA ILE A 332 -14.29 -9.01 -13.33
C ILE A 332 -13.45 -9.88 -12.40
N THR A 333 -12.14 -9.63 -12.33
CA THR A 333 -11.25 -10.37 -11.42
C THR A 333 -11.57 -10.11 -9.95
N TYR A 334 -11.99 -8.90 -9.59
CA TYR A 334 -12.45 -8.58 -8.23
C TYR A 334 -13.79 -9.26 -7.88
N ILE A 335 -14.76 -9.24 -8.81
CA ILE A 335 -16.03 -9.96 -8.68
C ILE A 335 -15.79 -11.47 -8.53
N TRP A 336 -14.79 -12.02 -9.20
CA TRP A 336 -14.50 -13.44 -9.11
C TRP A 336 -13.83 -13.83 -7.79
N LEU A 337 -12.79 -13.10 -7.36
CA LEU A 337 -11.94 -13.51 -6.23
C LEU A 337 -12.34 -12.92 -4.87
N VAL A 338 -13.00 -11.76 -4.86
CA VAL A 338 -13.27 -11.00 -3.64
C VAL A 338 -14.75 -10.95 -3.30
N MET A 339 -15.64 -10.70 -4.28
CA MET A 339 -17.08 -10.56 -4.00
C MET A 339 -17.74 -11.73 -3.29
N PRO A 340 -17.44 -13.01 -3.61
CA PRO A 340 -18.05 -14.13 -2.89
C PRO A 340 -17.80 -14.06 -1.38
N ASN A 341 -16.60 -13.61 -0.99
CA ASN A 341 -16.25 -13.45 0.42
C ASN A 341 -17.00 -12.29 1.07
N LEU A 342 -17.12 -11.15 0.38
CA LEU A 342 -17.85 -9.99 0.91
C LEU A 342 -19.33 -10.30 1.15
N LEU A 343 -19.96 -11.01 0.21
CA LEU A 343 -21.37 -11.41 0.32
C LEU A 343 -21.56 -12.51 1.37
N MET A 344 -20.63 -13.47 1.49
CA MET A 344 -20.71 -14.54 2.50
C MET A 344 -20.67 -14.01 3.94
N PHE A 345 -20.05 -12.85 4.19
CA PHE A 345 -20.00 -12.20 5.50
C PHE A 345 -20.99 -11.02 5.63
N ASP A 346 -22.02 -10.98 4.77
CA ASP A 346 -23.11 -9.99 4.79
C ASP A 346 -22.61 -8.55 4.93
N VAL A 347 -21.49 -8.21 4.27
CA VAL A 347 -20.87 -6.88 4.36
C VAL A 347 -21.81 -5.81 3.82
N ASP A 348 -22.55 -6.11 2.75
CA ASP A 348 -23.56 -5.23 2.15
C ASP A 348 -24.72 -4.95 3.12
N VAL A 349 -25.26 -6.00 3.75
CA VAL A 349 -26.38 -5.87 4.69
C VAL A 349 -25.96 -5.09 5.93
N ARG A 350 -24.77 -5.37 6.48
CA ARG A 350 -24.25 -4.67 7.65
C ARG A 350 -23.96 -3.20 7.36
N ALA A 351 -23.38 -2.88 6.20
CA ALA A 351 -23.15 -1.50 5.79
C ALA A 351 -24.46 -0.71 5.67
N ASN A 352 -25.51 -1.31 5.08
CA ASN A 352 -26.83 -0.68 4.99
C ASN A 352 -27.46 -0.41 6.36
N LYS A 353 -27.36 -1.38 7.28
CA LYS A 353 -27.83 -1.19 8.66
C LYS A 353 -27.11 -0.05 9.38
N GLU A 354 -25.82 0.19 9.09
CA GLU A 354 -25.10 1.33 9.63
C GLU A 354 -25.65 2.65 9.10
N TYR A 355 -25.97 2.75 7.81
CA TYR A 355 -26.62 3.95 7.26
C TYR A 355 -27.98 4.22 7.90
N GLU A 356 -28.81 3.20 8.06
CA GLU A 356 -30.10 3.31 8.76
C GLU A 356 -29.94 3.78 10.21
N ALA A 357 -28.94 3.22 10.92
CA ALA A 357 -28.65 3.58 12.30
C ALA A 357 -28.14 5.04 12.42
N VAL A 358 -27.34 5.51 11.46
CA VAL A 358 -26.91 6.91 11.38
C VAL A 358 -28.09 7.83 11.13
N VAL A 359 -28.96 7.51 10.16
CA VAL A 359 -30.15 8.31 9.86
C VAL A 359 -31.07 8.41 11.08
N THR A 360 -31.30 7.30 11.77
CA THR A 360 -32.12 7.25 13.00
C THR A 360 -31.50 8.10 14.10
N PHE A 361 -30.18 7.95 14.34
CA PHE A 361 -29.46 8.74 15.34
C PHE A 361 -29.58 10.26 15.12
N PHE A 362 -29.51 10.72 13.86
CA PHE A 362 -29.69 12.14 13.55
C PHE A 362 -31.15 12.59 13.66
N LYS A 363 -32.12 11.77 13.24
CA LYS A 363 -33.56 12.07 13.40
C LYS A 363 -33.94 12.24 14.87
N ASP A 364 -33.42 11.40 15.75
CA ASP A 364 -33.73 11.45 17.19
C ASP A 364 -33.10 12.68 17.86
N ARG A 365 -31.92 13.12 17.41
CA ARG A 365 -31.17 14.25 17.99
C ARG A 365 -31.57 15.60 17.43
N TRP A 366 -31.97 15.62 16.16
CA TRP A 366 -32.43 16.80 15.44
C TRP A 366 -33.76 16.49 14.75
N PRO A 367 -34.84 16.31 15.55
CA PRO A 367 -36.16 16.15 14.96
C PRO A 367 -36.41 17.34 14.03
N PRO A 368 -37.01 17.11 12.85
CA PRO A 368 -37.37 18.21 11.96
C PRO A 368 -38.11 19.27 12.78
N PRO A 369 -37.85 20.57 12.55
CA PRO A 369 -38.46 21.64 13.34
C PRO A 369 -39.96 21.38 13.41
N ILE A 370 -40.46 21.23 14.64
CA ILE A 370 -41.84 20.88 14.95
C ILE A 370 -42.75 21.97 14.37
N LEU A 371 -43.24 21.77 13.15
CA LEU A 371 -44.54 22.28 12.75
C LEU A 371 -45.54 21.19 13.16
N TYR A 372 -46.45 21.56 14.04
CA TYR A 372 -47.42 20.74 14.76
C TYR A 372 -46.97 20.18 16.12
N SER A 373 -46.85 21.10 17.08
CA SER A 373 -47.38 20.84 18.42
C SER A 373 -48.89 20.57 18.27
N LYS A 374 -49.29 19.32 18.48
CA LYS A 374 -50.69 18.92 18.68
C LYS A 374 -51.11 19.29 20.11
N HIS A 375 -51.04 20.58 20.46
CA HIS A 375 -51.72 21.08 21.65
C HIS A 375 -53.18 21.33 21.26
N GLN A 376 -54.07 20.48 21.76
CA GLN A 376 -55.47 20.83 21.93
C GLN A 376 -55.52 22.07 22.84
N LEU A 377 -55.61 23.24 22.22
CA LEU A 377 -56.06 24.47 22.86
C LEU A 377 -57.39 24.82 22.19
N THR A 378 -58.46 24.35 22.82
CA THR A 378 -59.79 24.92 22.62
C THR A 378 -59.74 26.39 23.03
N CYS A 379 -59.84 27.30 22.06
CA CYS A 379 -60.49 28.60 22.24
C CYS A 379 -60.80 29.25 20.88
N SER A 380 -62.12 29.35 20.63
CA SER A 380 -62.89 30.33 19.86
C SER A 380 -62.20 31.14 18.75
N GLY A 381 -62.76 30.98 17.54
CA GLY A 381 -63.00 32.08 16.60
C GLY A 381 -61.80 32.59 15.81
N THR A 382 -61.72 32.18 14.55
CA THR A 382 -61.75 33.03 13.33
C THR A 382 -61.03 32.29 12.21
N THR A 383 -61.80 31.85 11.21
CA THR A 383 -61.35 31.12 10.03
C THR A 383 -60.68 32.09 9.06
N ILE A 384 -59.38 31.96 8.80
CA ILE A 384 -58.72 32.64 7.67
C ILE A 384 -57.83 31.64 6.89
N SER A 385 -58.39 31.18 5.78
CA SER A 385 -57.76 30.77 4.51
C SER A 385 -56.48 29.91 4.53
N THR A 386 -56.64 28.60 4.69
CA THR A 386 -55.69 27.55 4.24
C THR A 386 -56.10 26.90 2.90
N ALA A 387 -57.15 27.39 2.24
CA ALA A 387 -57.74 26.74 1.06
C ALA A 387 -56.91 26.85 -0.24
N LYS A 388 -55.93 27.75 -0.32
CA LYS A 388 -55.16 27.98 -1.57
C LYS A 388 -53.86 27.18 -1.68
N TRP A 389 -53.43 26.55 -0.58
CA TRP A 389 -52.24 25.69 -0.55
C TRP A 389 -52.61 24.20 -0.59
N HIS A 390 -53.70 23.79 0.08
CA HIS A 390 -54.16 22.40 0.01
C HIS A 390 -54.60 21.96 -1.41
N HIS A 391 -55.25 22.85 -2.17
CA HIS A 391 -55.69 22.52 -3.52
C HIS A 391 -54.53 22.32 -4.52
N ARG A 392 -53.34 22.87 -4.25
CA ARG A 392 -52.16 22.67 -5.11
C ARG A 392 -51.36 21.43 -4.74
N GLU A 393 -51.46 20.96 -3.50
CA GLU A 393 -50.80 19.75 -3.03
C GLU A 393 -51.61 18.51 -3.41
N GLU A 394 -52.95 18.57 -3.34
CA GLU A 394 -53.84 17.55 -3.93
C GLU A 394 -53.66 17.47 -5.45
N GLN A 395 -53.60 18.58 -6.19
CA GLN A 395 -53.36 18.53 -7.64
C GLN A 395 -52.00 17.94 -8.01
N PHE A 396 -50.98 18.08 -7.16
CA PHE A 396 -49.64 17.55 -7.42
C PHE A 396 -49.55 16.05 -7.09
N GLU A 397 -50.20 15.61 -6.02
CA GLU A 397 -50.39 14.18 -5.68
C GLU A 397 -51.27 13.46 -6.72
N GLU A 398 -52.32 14.12 -7.22
CA GLU A 398 -53.20 13.58 -8.26
C GLU A 398 -52.49 13.49 -9.62
N LEU A 399 -51.61 14.45 -9.95
CA LEU A 399 -50.71 14.40 -11.11
C LEU A 399 -49.65 13.29 -11.00
N LEU A 400 -49.11 13.05 -9.80
CA LEU A 400 -48.16 11.97 -9.54
C LEU A 400 -48.83 10.59 -9.63
N ASN A 401 -50.04 10.45 -9.09
CA ASN A 401 -50.81 9.20 -9.18
C ASN A 401 -51.30 8.91 -10.61
N HIS A 402 -51.67 9.94 -11.38
CA HIS A 402 -51.96 9.77 -12.82
C HIS A 402 -50.71 9.40 -13.64
N ALA A 403 -49.52 9.91 -13.26
CA ALA A 403 -48.27 9.54 -13.91
C ALA A 403 -47.86 8.09 -13.58
N ASP A 404 -48.07 7.64 -12.34
CA ASP A 404 -47.85 6.25 -11.92
C ASP A 404 -48.82 5.27 -12.59
N GLN A 405 -50.10 5.65 -12.75
CA GLN A 405 -51.08 4.84 -13.49
C GLN A 405 -50.77 4.77 -14.99
N ALA A 406 -50.37 5.88 -15.61
CA ALA A 406 -49.96 5.89 -17.02
C ALA A 406 -48.71 5.03 -17.27
N LEU A 407 -47.74 5.03 -16.35
CA LEU A 407 -46.56 4.17 -16.40
C LEU A 407 -46.90 2.69 -16.14
N ALA A 408 -47.87 2.41 -15.28
CA ALA A 408 -48.34 1.04 -15.03
C ALA A 408 -49.07 0.46 -16.24
N GLU A 409 -49.93 1.24 -16.92
CA GLU A 409 -50.62 0.83 -18.15
C GLU A 409 -49.65 0.65 -19.33
N GLU A 410 -48.59 1.47 -19.41
CA GLU A 410 -47.55 1.34 -20.43
C GLU A 410 -46.64 0.13 -20.20
N VAL A 411 -46.46 -0.29 -18.94
CA VAL A 411 -45.75 -1.54 -18.56
C VAL A 411 -46.61 -2.78 -18.79
N GLU A 412 -47.92 -2.76 -18.47
CA GLU A 412 -48.85 -3.85 -18.79
C GLU A 412 -49.04 -4.03 -20.31
N SER A 413 -49.02 -2.91 -21.06
CA SER A 413 -49.01 -2.90 -22.53
C SER A 413 -47.75 -3.54 -23.13
N LEU A 414 -46.61 -3.49 -22.43
CA LEU A 414 -45.34 -4.08 -22.87
C LEU A 414 -45.24 -5.56 -22.47
N GLU A 415 -45.80 -5.96 -21.32
CA GLU A 415 -45.90 -7.36 -20.91
C GLU A 415 -46.89 -8.16 -21.79
N GLY A 416 -47.97 -7.52 -22.28
CA GLY A 416 -48.91 -8.15 -23.22
C GLY A 416 -48.35 -8.47 -24.61
N GLN A 417 -47.17 -7.95 -24.98
CA GLN A 417 -46.49 -8.27 -26.24
C GLN A 417 -45.43 -9.38 -26.12
N GLU A 418 -45.00 -9.76 -24.90
CA GLU A 418 -43.94 -10.75 -24.70
C GLU A 418 -44.44 -12.19 -24.51
N GLU A 419 -45.75 -12.42 -24.37
CA GLU A 419 -46.34 -13.76 -24.19
C GLU A 419 -46.42 -14.62 -25.48
N ASN A 420 -46.08 -14.09 -26.66
CA ASN A 420 -46.05 -14.85 -27.92
C ASN A 420 -44.64 -14.93 -28.54
N GLY A 421 -43.72 -15.63 -27.88
CA GLY A 421 -42.41 -15.88 -28.48
C GLY A 421 -41.44 -16.74 -27.68
N ILE A 422 -41.30 -17.99 -28.13
CA ILE A 422 -40.08 -18.83 -28.02
C ILE A 422 -39.96 -19.74 -26.78
N ARG A 423 -40.57 -20.90 -26.94
CA ARG A 423 -40.28 -22.20 -26.33
C ARG A 423 -38.91 -22.72 -26.81
N PHE A 424 -37.87 -22.83 -25.97
CA PHE A 424 -36.77 -23.79 -26.18
C PHE A 424 -36.00 -24.17 -24.90
N SER A 425 -35.88 -25.49 -24.69
CA SER A 425 -34.95 -26.23 -23.80
C SER A 425 -35.30 -26.46 -22.31
N HIS A 426 -36.43 -27.12 -22.09
CA HIS A 426 -36.67 -27.96 -20.91
C HIS A 426 -36.00 -29.34 -21.10
N PHE A 427 -34.66 -29.44 -21.01
CA PHE A 427 -33.96 -30.74 -21.11
C PHE A 427 -32.57 -30.85 -20.45
N CYS A 428 -32.34 -30.28 -19.25
CA CYS A 428 -31.15 -30.65 -18.46
C CYS A 428 -31.30 -30.34 -16.97
N GLY A 429 -32.29 -30.96 -16.30
CA GLY A 429 -32.59 -30.66 -14.89
C GLY A 429 -32.93 -31.86 -14.01
N ARG A 430 -32.67 -33.10 -14.47
CA ARG A 430 -33.11 -34.30 -13.72
C ARG A 430 -32.03 -35.29 -13.31
N ASN A 431 -30.76 -35.06 -13.65
CA ASN A 431 -29.67 -36.02 -13.34
C ASN A 431 -28.68 -35.57 -12.27
N VAL A 432 -28.75 -34.36 -11.75
CA VAL A 432 -27.80 -33.86 -10.72
C VAL A 432 -28.31 -34.12 -9.29
N GLU A 433 -29.62 -34.21 -9.10
CA GLU A 433 -30.25 -34.45 -7.77
C GLU A 433 -30.05 -35.90 -7.26
N LEU A 434 -29.75 -36.85 -8.14
CA LEU A 434 -29.59 -38.27 -7.79
C LEU A 434 -28.15 -38.65 -7.40
N GLN A 435 -27.14 -37.83 -7.72
CA GLN A 435 -25.74 -38.11 -7.38
C GLN A 435 -25.32 -37.61 -5.99
N TRP A 436 -26.00 -36.61 -5.42
CA TRP A 436 -25.60 -36.06 -4.11
C TRP A 436 -26.02 -36.93 -2.92
N LYS A 437 -27.03 -37.80 -3.09
CA LYS A 437 -27.53 -38.66 -2.01
C LYS A 437 -26.71 -39.93 -1.74
N ASN A 438 -25.73 -40.27 -2.59
CA ASN A 438 -24.94 -41.51 -2.44
C ASN A 438 -23.49 -41.33 -1.94
N LEU A 439 -23.06 -40.11 -1.60
CA LEU A 439 -21.68 -39.84 -1.15
C LEU A 439 -21.53 -39.51 0.35
N GLY A 440 -22.56 -39.78 1.15
CA GLY A 440 -22.62 -39.43 2.57
C GLY A 440 -22.68 -40.60 3.56
N LEU A 441 -22.21 -41.81 3.19
CA LEU A 441 -22.22 -42.97 4.09
C LEU A 441 -20.86 -43.68 4.07
N GLY A 442 -20.10 -43.55 5.15
CA GLY A 442 -18.93 -44.40 5.41
C GLY A 442 -17.93 -43.77 6.38
N GLY A 443 -18.08 -44.06 7.67
CA GLY A 443 -17.04 -43.77 8.67
C GLY A 443 -17.61 -43.47 10.06
N GLY A 444 -18.00 -44.50 10.79
CA GLY A 444 -18.52 -44.37 12.15
C GLY A 444 -17.46 -44.07 13.20
N LEU A 445 -17.89 -43.50 14.32
CA LEU A 445 -17.67 -44.14 15.62
C LEU A 445 -18.68 -43.60 16.64
N ILE A 446 -19.46 -44.53 17.20
CA ILE A 446 -20.35 -44.31 18.33
C ILE A 446 -19.47 -44.06 19.57
N VAL A 447 -19.60 -42.88 20.17
CA VAL A 447 -19.30 -42.67 21.59
C VAL A 447 -20.53 -42.04 22.23
N LYS A 448 -21.33 -42.89 22.89
CA LYS A 448 -22.30 -42.45 23.88
C LYS A 448 -21.54 -41.91 25.09
N HIS A 449 -21.73 -40.66 25.48
CA HIS A 449 -21.62 -40.28 26.89
C HIS A 449 -22.43 -39.03 27.23
N VAL A 450 -23.53 -39.28 27.96
CA VAL A 450 -24.05 -38.53 29.12
C VAL A 450 -24.00 -37.00 29.04
N THR A 451 -25.09 -36.42 28.54
CA THR A 451 -25.48 -35.03 28.80
C THR A 451 -26.06 -34.90 30.22
N LYS A 452 -25.25 -34.46 31.18
CA LYS A 452 -25.71 -33.62 32.29
C LYS A 452 -25.22 -32.20 32.03
N PRO A 453 -26.06 -31.15 32.14
CA PRO A 453 -25.63 -29.80 31.87
C PRO A 453 -24.82 -29.30 33.06
N LEU A 454 -23.49 -29.24 32.92
CA LEU A 454 -22.68 -28.37 33.77
C LEU A 454 -23.00 -26.94 33.35
N SER A 455 -23.76 -26.23 34.18
CA SER A 455 -23.87 -24.79 34.19
C SER A 455 -22.49 -24.20 34.50
N ALA A 456 -21.63 -24.15 33.49
CA ALA A 456 -20.36 -23.45 33.53
C ALA A 456 -20.52 -22.17 32.70
N ASP A 457 -20.18 -21.08 33.35
CA ASP A 457 -20.49 -19.70 33.00
C ASP A 457 -20.15 -19.34 31.53
N LYS A 458 -21.17 -18.94 30.77
CA LYS A 458 -21.04 -18.46 29.39
C LYS A 458 -20.09 -17.24 29.30
N ALA A 459 -19.83 -16.54 30.40
CA ALA A 459 -18.85 -15.46 30.46
C ALA A 459 -17.41 -15.97 30.45
N LEU A 460 -17.11 -17.06 31.17
CA LEU A 460 -15.77 -17.66 31.22
C LEU A 460 -15.37 -18.29 29.90
N VAL A 461 -16.30 -19.00 29.24
CA VAL A 461 -16.05 -19.58 27.90
C VAL A 461 -15.80 -18.47 26.86
N ARG A 462 -16.52 -17.35 26.95
CA ARG A 462 -16.34 -16.20 26.05
C ARG A 462 -15.02 -15.47 26.33
N SER A 463 -14.62 -15.37 27.60
CA SER A 463 -13.32 -14.84 28.01
C SER A 463 -12.16 -15.73 27.57
N LEU A 464 -12.30 -17.05 27.67
CA LEU A 464 -11.29 -18.02 27.24
C LEU A 464 -11.16 -18.08 25.72
N VAL A 465 -12.25 -17.95 24.97
CA VAL A 465 -12.23 -17.83 23.51
C VAL A 465 -11.54 -16.53 23.08
N ARG A 466 -11.81 -15.41 23.77
CA ARG A 466 -11.15 -14.12 23.51
C ARG A 466 -9.65 -14.16 23.83
N LEU A 467 -9.26 -14.80 24.95
CA LEU A 467 -7.86 -15.07 25.31
C LEU A 467 -7.17 -16.02 24.33
N TRP A 468 -7.89 -16.99 23.78
CA TRP A 468 -7.38 -17.93 22.77
C TRP A 468 -7.15 -17.24 21.42
N GLU A 469 -8.05 -16.34 21.00
CA GLU A 469 -7.90 -15.57 19.76
C GLU A 469 -6.83 -14.47 19.86
N GLU A 470 -6.75 -13.75 20.99
CA GLU A 470 -5.66 -12.79 21.25
C GLU A 470 -4.31 -13.51 21.44
N GLY A 471 -4.32 -14.69 22.07
CA GLY A 471 -3.16 -15.58 22.18
C GLY A 471 -2.68 -16.10 20.83
N LEU A 472 -3.58 -16.40 19.89
CA LEU A 472 -3.25 -16.82 18.53
C LEU A 472 -2.60 -15.70 17.72
N LEU A 473 -3.00 -14.44 17.94
CA LEU A 473 -2.40 -13.27 17.32
C LEU A 473 -0.99 -13.00 17.88
N LEU A 474 -0.79 -13.14 19.19
CA LEU A 474 0.53 -13.10 19.82
C LEU A 474 1.43 -14.26 19.32
N MET A 475 0.88 -15.46 19.14
CA MET A 475 1.58 -16.61 18.56
C MET A 475 1.97 -16.35 17.09
N ARG A 476 1.11 -15.70 16.30
CA ARG A 476 1.37 -15.38 14.88
C ARG A 476 2.35 -14.22 14.71
N CYS A 477 2.26 -13.17 15.53
CA CYS A 477 3.28 -12.14 15.62
C CYS A 477 4.61 -12.76 16.07
N SER A 478 4.60 -13.70 17.02
CA SER A 478 5.78 -14.45 17.44
C SER A 478 6.38 -15.28 16.30
N ILE A 479 5.58 -15.92 15.44
CA ILE A 479 6.08 -16.61 14.25
C ILE A 479 6.73 -15.63 13.27
N PHE A 480 6.13 -14.46 13.04
CA PHE A 480 6.72 -13.43 12.20
C PHE A 480 8.04 -12.89 12.77
N PHE A 481 8.10 -12.63 14.09
CA PHE A 481 9.34 -12.24 14.78
C PHE A 481 10.38 -13.37 14.76
N ALA A 482 9.97 -14.63 14.90
CA ALA A 482 10.86 -15.79 14.84
C ALA A 482 11.47 -15.95 13.45
N VAL A 483 10.68 -15.76 12.38
CA VAL A 483 11.16 -15.81 10.99
C VAL A 483 12.13 -14.67 10.71
N ILE A 484 11.81 -13.44 11.13
CA ILE A 484 12.73 -12.30 10.97
C ILE A 484 14.01 -12.51 11.78
N SER A 485 13.91 -12.94 13.03
CA SER A 485 15.06 -13.25 13.88
C SER A 485 15.91 -14.37 13.28
N TRP A 486 15.29 -15.40 12.72
CA TRP A 486 15.98 -16.49 12.02
C TRP A 486 16.72 -16.01 10.77
N VAL A 487 16.09 -15.15 9.95
CA VAL A 487 16.74 -14.54 8.78
C VAL A 487 17.90 -13.64 9.21
N CYS A 488 17.73 -12.84 10.26
CA CYS A 488 18.80 -12.02 10.85
C CYS A 488 19.96 -12.88 11.39
N LEU A 489 19.65 -13.99 12.07
CA LEU A 489 20.63 -14.97 12.56
C LEU A 489 21.36 -15.68 11.41
N LEU A 490 20.67 -16.05 10.33
CA LEU A 490 21.30 -16.63 9.14
C LEU A 490 22.24 -15.64 8.45
N VAL A 491 21.84 -14.36 8.33
CA VAL A 491 22.70 -13.30 7.79
C VAL A 491 23.91 -13.05 8.69
N TRP A 492 23.72 -13.06 10.01
CA TRP A 492 24.80 -12.90 10.98
C TRP A 492 25.77 -14.10 10.95
N TYR A 493 25.24 -15.33 10.97
CA TYR A 493 26.00 -16.57 10.87
C TYR A 493 26.77 -16.65 9.55
N GLY A 494 26.14 -16.27 8.43
CA GLY A 494 26.79 -16.18 7.13
C GLY A 494 27.96 -15.19 7.14
N LYS A 495 27.79 -14.01 7.75
CA LYS A 495 28.88 -13.04 7.93
C LYS A 495 30.00 -13.55 8.84
N ALA A 496 29.67 -14.21 9.94
CA ALA A 496 30.64 -14.77 10.87
C ALA A 496 31.46 -15.89 10.20
N LYS A 497 30.79 -16.82 9.51
CA LYS A 497 31.44 -17.92 8.80
C LYS A 497 32.28 -17.43 7.62
N ALA A 498 31.80 -16.43 6.89
CA ALA A 498 32.59 -15.77 5.84
C ALA A 498 33.85 -15.09 6.42
N LYS A 499 33.76 -14.46 7.60
CA LYS A 499 34.91 -13.89 8.29
C LYS A 499 35.95 -14.96 8.62
N THR A 500 35.53 -16.04 9.26
CA THR A 500 36.45 -17.14 9.61
C THR A 500 37.08 -17.76 8.38
N PHE A 501 36.33 -17.92 7.28
CA PHE A 501 36.87 -18.45 6.03
C PHE A 501 37.90 -17.52 5.39
N VAL A 502 37.62 -16.20 5.36
CA VAL A 502 38.53 -15.20 4.81
C VAL A 502 39.82 -15.14 5.63
N GLU A 503 39.73 -15.17 6.96
CA GLU A 503 40.91 -15.15 7.86
C GLU A 503 41.72 -16.45 7.79
N ALA A 504 41.08 -17.62 7.74
CA ALA A 504 41.80 -18.90 7.80
C ALA A 504 42.34 -19.41 6.46
N LYS A 505 41.67 -19.08 5.34
CA LYS A 505 42.05 -19.64 4.01
C LYS A 505 42.41 -18.59 2.98
N LEU A 506 41.68 -17.48 2.93
CA LEU A 506 41.84 -16.51 1.84
C LEU A 506 43.04 -15.57 2.08
N LEU A 507 43.13 -15.00 3.28
CA LEU A 507 44.19 -14.05 3.65
C LEU A 507 45.59 -14.66 3.56
N PRO A 508 45.89 -15.83 4.16
CA PRO A 508 47.22 -16.43 4.05
C PRO A 508 47.62 -16.81 2.62
N SER A 509 46.66 -17.32 1.83
CA SER A 509 46.91 -17.68 0.42
C SER A 509 47.20 -16.47 -0.45
N VAL A 510 46.47 -15.37 -0.27
CA VAL A 510 46.73 -14.11 -0.98
C VAL A 510 48.05 -13.48 -0.51
N CYS A 511 48.37 -13.57 0.78
CA CYS A 511 49.64 -13.10 1.34
C CYS A 511 50.85 -13.78 0.69
N SER A 512 50.80 -15.12 0.55
CA SER A 512 51.87 -15.88 -0.08
C SER A 512 52.08 -15.52 -1.55
N VAL A 513 50.99 -15.43 -2.32
CA VAL A 513 51.07 -15.11 -3.77
C VAL A 513 51.55 -13.68 -4.00
N LEU A 514 51.05 -12.74 -3.19
CA LEU A 514 51.44 -11.33 -3.30
C LEU A 514 52.86 -11.10 -2.77
N GLY A 515 53.27 -11.85 -1.74
CA GLY A 515 54.64 -11.85 -1.22
C GLY A 515 55.65 -12.36 -2.24
N GLU A 516 55.34 -13.44 -2.96
CA GLU A 516 56.18 -13.92 -4.07
C GLU A 516 56.23 -12.91 -5.23
N TYR A 517 55.11 -12.27 -5.56
CA TYR A 517 55.05 -11.29 -6.65
C TYR A 517 55.83 -10.00 -6.34
N ILE A 518 55.76 -9.52 -5.10
CA ILE A 518 56.43 -8.28 -4.63
C ILE A 518 57.83 -8.58 -4.07
N GLN A 519 58.18 -9.86 -3.92
CA GLN A 519 59.39 -10.38 -3.27
C GLN A 519 59.59 -9.88 -1.82
N ARG A 520 58.55 -9.35 -1.17
CA ARG A 520 58.59 -8.81 0.20
C ARG A 520 57.73 -9.62 1.14
N GLU A 521 58.13 -9.70 2.41
CA GLU A 521 57.32 -10.32 3.46
C GLU A 521 56.10 -9.43 3.74
N LEU A 522 54.89 -9.92 3.48
CA LEU A 522 53.65 -9.21 3.73
C LEU A 522 52.93 -9.89 4.90
N ASP A 523 52.42 -9.09 5.84
CA ASP A 523 51.51 -9.58 6.87
C ASP A 523 50.24 -8.72 6.87
N PHE A 524 49.10 -9.37 6.66
CA PHE A 524 47.79 -8.73 6.64
C PHE A 524 47.13 -8.84 8.03
N GLY A 525 46.72 -7.70 8.57
CA GLY A 525 45.97 -7.63 9.83
C GLY A 525 44.59 -8.32 9.76
N LYS A 526 43.96 -8.49 10.93
CA LYS A 526 42.63 -9.13 11.06
C LYS A 526 41.54 -8.39 10.29
N VAL A 527 40.43 -9.09 9.98
CA VAL A 527 39.32 -8.50 9.22
C VAL A 527 38.43 -7.67 10.16
N ARG A 528 38.45 -6.35 9.96
CA ARG A 528 37.64 -5.38 10.71
C ARG A 528 36.18 -5.38 10.26
N ARG A 529 35.94 -5.43 8.94
CA ARG A 529 34.57 -5.41 8.39
C ARG A 529 34.50 -6.09 7.02
N ILE A 530 33.46 -6.89 6.83
CA ILE A 530 33.13 -7.52 5.54
C ILE A 530 31.84 -6.88 5.01
N SER A 531 31.95 -6.30 3.82
CA SER A 531 30.84 -5.83 3.00
C SER A 531 30.75 -6.68 1.73
N PRO A 532 29.61 -6.72 1.03
CA PRO A 532 29.42 -7.63 -0.12
C PRO A 532 30.47 -7.53 -1.22
N LEU A 533 31.12 -6.37 -1.36
CA LEU A 533 32.13 -6.09 -2.38
C LEU A 533 33.44 -5.52 -1.81
N SER A 534 33.57 -5.41 -0.49
CA SER A 534 34.81 -4.91 0.11
C SER A 534 35.14 -5.55 1.45
N ILE A 535 36.43 -5.84 1.63
CA ILE A 535 37.02 -6.37 2.86
C ILE A 535 37.90 -5.26 3.43
N THR A 536 37.63 -4.86 4.67
CA THR A 536 38.45 -3.88 5.39
C THR A 536 39.31 -4.62 6.40
N LEU A 537 40.63 -4.50 6.24
CA LEU A 537 41.65 -5.10 7.08
C LEU A 537 42.18 -4.07 8.08
N GLU A 538 42.64 -4.55 9.22
CA GLU A 538 43.38 -3.76 10.22
C GLU A 538 44.82 -3.50 9.75
N SER A 539 45.68 -2.99 10.65
CA SER A 539 47.08 -2.66 10.35
C SER A 539 47.79 -3.80 9.64
N CYS A 540 48.29 -3.53 8.44
CA CYS A 540 49.06 -4.47 7.63
C CYS A 540 50.52 -3.99 7.61
N SER A 541 51.47 -4.91 7.74
CA SER A 541 52.90 -4.62 7.70
C SER A 541 53.55 -5.20 6.46
N ILE A 542 54.48 -4.44 5.89
CA ILE A 542 55.35 -4.85 4.79
C ILE A 542 56.76 -4.92 5.38
N GLY A 543 57.30 -6.13 5.43
CA GLY A 543 58.64 -6.46 5.91
C GLY A 543 59.73 -6.30 4.85
N PRO A 544 61.00 -6.45 5.27
CA PRO A 544 62.18 -6.19 4.45
C PRO A 544 62.39 -7.25 3.35
N HIS A 545 63.18 -6.88 2.34
CA HIS A 545 63.63 -7.79 1.27
C HIS A 545 65.16 -7.88 1.33
N ASN A 546 65.70 -9.06 1.65
CA ASN A 546 67.12 -9.49 1.66
C ASN A 546 68.21 -8.47 2.05
N GLU A 547 68.34 -7.35 1.34
CA GLU A 547 69.39 -6.32 1.46
C GLU A 547 68.87 -4.91 1.83
N GLU A 548 67.55 -4.65 1.87
CA GLU A 548 66.95 -3.35 2.24
C GLU A 548 66.14 -3.43 3.55
N PHE A 549 66.45 -2.56 4.54
CA PHE A 549 65.68 -2.39 5.78
C PHE A 549 64.54 -1.38 5.62
N SER A 550 63.67 -1.59 4.63
CA SER A 550 62.47 -0.77 4.45
C SER A 550 61.25 -1.47 5.02
N CYS A 551 60.65 -0.89 6.07
CA CYS A 551 59.44 -1.38 6.71
C CYS A 551 58.30 -0.39 6.49
N GLY A 552 57.14 -0.88 6.05
CA GLY A 552 55.94 -0.07 5.85
C GLY A 552 54.82 -0.56 6.76
N GLU A 553 54.17 0.34 7.48
CA GLU A 553 52.93 0.03 8.20
C GLU A 553 51.78 0.79 7.54
N VAL A 554 50.73 0.05 7.18
CA VAL A 554 49.50 0.63 6.65
C VAL A 554 48.38 0.37 7.65
N PRO A 555 47.88 1.40 8.35
CA PRO A 555 46.95 1.23 9.47
C PRO A 555 45.58 0.71 9.05
N THR A 556 45.15 0.95 7.80
CA THR A 556 43.93 0.35 7.25
C THR A 556 44.04 0.09 5.76
N VAL A 557 43.73 -1.13 5.35
CA VAL A 557 43.67 -1.55 3.94
C VAL A 557 42.25 -1.94 3.58
N LYS A 558 41.69 -1.32 2.54
CA LYS A 558 40.36 -1.67 2.02
C LYS A 558 40.49 -2.32 0.65
N LEU A 559 40.29 -3.63 0.60
CA LEU A 559 40.24 -4.40 -0.64
C LEU A 559 38.83 -4.31 -1.22
N GLN A 560 38.70 -3.78 -2.43
CA GLN A 560 37.45 -3.67 -3.16
C GLN A 560 37.50 -4.56 -4.39
N VAL A 561 36.57 -5.50 -4.51
CA VAL A 561 36.46 -6.29 -5.73
C VAL A 561 35.66 -5.48 -6.75
N LEU A 562 36.22 -5.31 -7.95
CA LEU A 562 35.57 -4.57 -9.04
C LEU A 562 34.95 -5.58 -10.02
N PRO A 563 33.68 -6.00 -9.83
CA PRO A 563 33.07 -7.07 -10.60
C PRO A 563 32.97 -6.74 -12.09
N PHE A 564 32.67 -5.49 -12.46
CA PHE A 564 32.56 -5.07 -13.87
C PHE A 564 33.90 -5.01 -14.59
N ALA A 565 34.97 -4.59 -13.89
CA ALA A 565 36.32 -4.63 -14.44
C ALA A 565 36.82 -6.09 -14.57
N SER A 566 36.43 -6.94 -13.61
CA SER A 566 36.77 -8.36 -13.61
C SER A 566 36.11 -9.11 -14.78
N LEU A 567 34.83 -8.83 -15.04
CA LEU A 567 34.08 -9.42 -16.14
C LEU A 567 34.64 -9.02 -17.51
N LYS A 568 35.09 -7.76 -17.65
CA LYS A 568 35.64 -7.23 -18.90
C LYS A 568 37.03 -7.80 -19.22
N ARG A 569 37.83 -8.14 -18.21
CA ARG A 569 39.21 -8.65 -18.37
C ARG A 569 39.33 -10.18 -18.24
N GLY A 570 38.25 -10.89 -17.88
CA GLY A 570 38.27 -12.33 -17.64
C GLY A 570 39.14 -12.77 -16.45
N LYS A 571 39.53 -11.83 -15.59
CA LYS A 571 40.41 -12.03 -14.42
C LYS A 571 39.84 -11.26 -13.23
N ILE A 572 40.03 -11.73 -12.01
CA ILE A 572 39.55 -11.03 -10.82
C ILE A 572 40.39 -9.75 -10.64
N VAL A 573 39.72 -8.59 -10.66
CA VAL A 573 40.32 -7.27 -10.47
C VAL A 573 39.96 -6.80 -9.05
N ILE A 574 40.98 -6.63 -8.23
CA ILE A 574 40.89 -6.17 -6.85
C ILE A 574 41.62 -4.83 -6.76
N ASP A 575 40.94 -3.84 -6.19
CA ASP A 575 41.50 -2.52 -5.92
C ASP A 575 41.82 -2.41 -4.44
N ALA A 576 43.06 -2.06 -4.09
CA ALA A 576 43.51 -1.96 -2.71
C ALA A 576 43.66 -0.49 -2.34
N VAL A 577 42.67 0.04 -1.61
CA VAL A 577 42.70 1.42 -1.12
C VAL A 577 43.38 1.45 0.24
N LEU A 578 44.60 2.00 0.26
CA LEU A 578 45.42 2.20 1.46
C LEU A 578 45.04 3.55 2.09
N SER A 579 44.73 3.59 3.39
CA SER A 579 44.44 4.84 4.09
C SER A 579 45.55 5.15 5.09
N ASN A 580 46.19 6.31 4.95
CA ASN A 580 47.34 6.79 5.75
C ASN A 580 48.56 5.84 5.76
N PRO A 581 49.13 5.46 4.61
CA PRO A 581 50.33 4.62 4.60
C PRO A 581 51.52 5.35 5.23
N SER A 582 52.15 4.75 6.23
CA SER A 582 53.41 5.22 6.81
C SER A 582 54.55 4.32 6.35
N PHE A 583 55.55 4.89 5.70
CA PHE A 583 56.68 4.16 5.14
C PHE A 583 57.97 4.61 5.83
N VAL A 584 58.74 3.65 6.34
CA VAL A 584 60.04 3.88 6.97
C VAL A 584 61.09 3.11 6.15
N SER A 585 61.86 3.83 5.34
CA SER A 585 63.01 3.27 4.61
C SER A 585 64.30 3.58 5.35
N CYS A 586 65.04 2.56 5.77
CA CYS A 586 66.41 2.74 6.24
C CYS A 586 67.38 2.22 5.16
N ALA A 587 68.05 3.15 4.47
CA ALA A 587 69.17 2.82 3.59
C ALA A 587 70.43 2.63 4.43
N LYS A 588 71.34 1.75 3.99
CA LYS A 588 72.58 1.44 4.68
C LYS A 588 73.63 2.53 4.40
N GLU A 589 73.32 3.75 4.79
CA GLU A 589 74.18 4.92 5.05
C GLU A 589 73.24 6.13 5.20
N GLU A 590 73.18 6.68 6.42
CA GLU A 590 72.38 7.85 6.85
C GLU A 590 70.86 7.66 7.06
N LEU A 591 70.46 7.92 8.31
CA LEU A 591 69.11 7.80 8.83
C LEU A 591 68.28 9.05 8.46
N TYR A 592 67.60 9.04 7.32
CA TYR A 592 66.65 10.12 6.96
C TYR A 592 65.21 9.75 7.36
N LEU A 593 64.68 10.48 8.35
CA LEU A 593 63.30 10.36 8.82
C LEU A 593 62.36 11.15 7.88
N VAL A 594 61.98 10.57 6.74
CA VAL A 594 61.08 11.23 5.78
C VAL A 594 59.61 10.92 6.13
N LYS A 595 58.95 11.88 6.78
CA LYS A 595 57.52 11.85 7.05
C LYS A 595 56.75 12.46 5.87
N ASN A 596 56.55 11.70 4.79
CA ASN A 596 55.74 12.17 3.67
C ASN A 596 54.24 12.03 3.99
N THR A 597 53.59 13.17 4.20
CA THR A 597 52.14 13.29 4.35
C THR A 597 51.56 13.54 2.96
N PHE A 598 50.95 12.51 2.34
CA PHE A 598 50.16 12.71 1.12
C PHE A 598 48.75 13.17 1.52
N TYR A 599 48.39 14.40 1.12
CA TYR A 599 47.04 14.97 1.29
C TYR A 599 46.07 14.47 0.22
#